data_AF-A0A7X8WVM9-F1
#
_entry.id   AF-A0A7X8WVM9-F1
#
_cell.length_a   1.000
_cell.length_b   1.000
_cell.length_c   1.000
_cell.angle_alpha   90.00
_cell.angle_beta   90.00
_cell.angle_gamma   90.00
#
_symmetry.space_group_name_H-M   'P 1'
#
loop_
_entity.id
_entity.type
_entity.pdbx_description
1 polymer ?
#
loop_
_entity_poly.entity_id
_entity_poly.type
_entity_poly.pdbx_seq_one_letter_code
_entity_poly.pdbx_strand_id
1 'polypeptide(L)' 'GVTDKILFGSDYPLLPPNRYFRDLNRSELTEEEKAAILGGNAKRLLKIKP' A
#
# COMPACT_ATOMS: atom_id res chain seq x y z
N GLY A 1 -6.36 12.44 -6.61
CA GLY A 1 -5.04 12.03 -7.13
C GLY A 1 -5.15 10.63 -7.70
N VAL A 2 -4.03 9.92 -7.91
CA VAL A 2 -4.04 8.51 -8.37
C VAL A 2 -3.94 7.51 -7.21
N THR A 3 -3.69 7.99 -5.99
CA THR A 3 -3.44 7.20 -4.78
C THR A 3 -4.53 6.18 -4.50
N ASP A 4 -5.80 6.50 -4.74
CA ASP A 4 -6.96 5.62 -4.54
C ASP A 4 -7.04 4.43 -5.51
N LYS A 5 -6.21 4.45 -6.57
CA LYS A 5 -6.11 3.41 -7.60
C LYS A 5 -4.84 2.57 -7.48
N ILE A 6 -4.02 2.80 -6.45
CA ILE A 6 -2.77 2.07 -6.20
C ILE A 6 -3.01 1.01 -5.12
N LEU A 7 -2.52 -0.20 -5.35
CA LEU A 7 -2.54 -1.32 -4.40
C LEU A 7 -1.12 -1.73 -4.06
N PHE A 8 -0.85 -2.02 -2.79
CA PHE A 8 0.41 -2.62 -2.36
C PHE A 8 0.53 -4.07 -2.85
N GLY A 9 1.69 -4.40 -3.44
CA GLY A 9 2.11 -5.77 -3.76
C GLY A 9 3.61 -5.90 -3.50
N SER A 10 4.01 -6.95 -2.76
CA SER A 10 5.41 -7.11 -2.30
C SER A 10 6.28 -7.96 -3.22
N ASP A 11 5.71 -8.60 -4.24
CA ASP A 11 6.38 -9.61 -5.05
C ASP A 11 7.01 -10.76 -4.23
N TYR A 12 6.44 -11.12 -3.09
CA TYR A 12 6.94 -12.28 -2.32
C TYR A 12 6.77 -13.59 -3.12
N PRO A 13 7.78 -14.50 -3.16
CA PRO A 13 9.03 -14.51 -2.39
C PRO A 13 10.22 -13.78 -3.02
N LEU A 14 10.07 -13.16 -4.18
CA LEU A 14 11.16 -12.46 -4.89
C LEU A 14 11.70 -11.27 -4.10
N LEU A 15 10.82 -10.48 -3.46
CA LEU A 15 11.22 -9.34 -2.63
C LEU A 15 10.56 -9.38 -1.23
N PRO A 16 11.30 -9.03 -0.15
CA PRO A 16 10.72 -8.94 1.18
C PRO A 16 9.85 -7.67 1.31
N PRO A 17 8.65 -7.74 1.91
CA PRO A 17 7.77 -6.58 2.09
C PRO A 17 8.44 -5.35 2.73
N ASN A 18 9.38 -5.57 3.66
CA ASN A 18 10.15 -4.51 4.33
C ASN A 18 10.91 -3.57 3.38
N ARG A 19 11.23 -4.01 2.15
CA ARG A 19 11.82 -3.14 1.14
C ARG A 19 10.86 -1.98 0.80
N TYR A 20 9.63 -2.31 0.44
CA TYR A 20 8.63 -1.31 0.05
C TYR A 20 8.14 -0.47 1.22
N PHE A 21 8.06 -1.03 2.43
CA PHE A 21 7.74 -0.23 3.62
C PHE A 21 8.76 0.88 3.85
N ARG A 22 10.06 0.59 3.61
CA ARG A 22 11.13 1.59 3.70
C ARG A 22 10.98 2.67 2.63
N ASP A 23 10.64 2.29 1.41
CA ASP A 23 10.46 3.23 0.30
C ASP A 23 9.25 4.14 0.54
N LEU A 24 8.12 3.58 0.98
CA LEU A 24 6.92 4.34 1.37
C LEU A 24 7.23 5.31 2.52
N ASN A 25 7.97 4.88 3.54
CA ASN A 25 8.34 5.75 4.67
C ASN A 25 9.26 6.90 4.27
N ARG A 26 10.01 6.78 3.18
CA ARG A 26 10.88 7.83 2.64
C ARG A 26 10.18 8.73 1.62
N SER A 27 8.98 8.38 1.19
CA SER A 27 8.19 9.19 0.27
C SER A 27 7.56 10.39 0.97
N GLU A 28 7.14 11.38 0.18
CA GLU A 28 6.38 12.55 0.66
C GLU A 28 4.87 12.27 0.81
N LEU A 29 4.46 11.00 0.67
CA LEU A 29 3.06 10.60 0.86
C LEU A 29 2.61 10.89 2.28
N THR A 30 1.37 11.33 2.44
CA THR A 30 0.78 11.47 3.78
C THR A 30 0.53 10.10 4.41
N GLU A 31 0.31 10.08 5.73
CA GLU A 31 0.00 8.83 6.42
C GLU A 31 -1.33 8.21 5.94
N GLU A 32 -2.31 9.04 5.56
CA GLU A 32 -3.57 8.60 4.97
C GLU A 32 -3.36 7.96 3.60
N GLU A 33 -2.46 8.52 2.78
CA GLU A 33 -2.10 7.95 1.47
C GLU A 33 -1.37 6.62 1.61
N LYS A 34 -0.42 6.52 2.54
CA LYS A 34 0.27 5.26 2.86
C LYS A 34 -0.72 4.21 3.35
N ALA A 35 -1.63 4.56 4.25
CA ALA A 35 -2.66 3.65 4.75
C ALA A 35 -3.62 3.18 3.64
N ALA A 36 -3.96 4.06 2.69
CA ALA A 36 -4.75 3.71 1.52
C ALA A 36 -4.02 2.67 0.65
N ILE A 37 -2.74 2.90 0.34
CA ILE A 37 -1.93 1.99 -0.49
C ILE A 37 -1.70 0.64 0.21
N LEU A 38 -1.33 0.66 1.49
CA LEU A 38 -0.94 -0.53 2.27
C LEU A 38 -2.09 -1.49 2.58
N GLY A 39 -3.35 -1.11 2.30
CA GLY A 39 -4.47 -2.03 2.45
C GLY A 39 -5.84 -1.40 2.31
N GLY A 40 -5.99 -0.09 2.56
CA GLY A 40 -7.29 0.58 2.48
C GLY A 40 -7.97 0.46 1.12
N ASN A 41 -7.21 0.62 0.05
CA ASN A 41 -7.69 0.48 -1.33
C ASN A 41 -8.06 -0.96 -1.65
N ALA A 42 -7.24 -1.93 -1.23
CA ALA A 42 -7.52 -3.36 -1.42
C ALA A 42 -8.79 -3.76 -0.68
N LYS A 43 -8.96 -3.30 0.57
CA LYS A 43 -10.18 -3.53 1.37
C LYS A 43 -11.43 -3.01 0.67
N ARG A 44 -11.38 -1.80 0.13
CA ARG A 44 -12.50 -1.20 -0.64
C ARG A 44 -12.79 -1.99 -1.92
N LEU A 45 -11.76 -2.29 -2.71
CA LEU A 45 -11.90 -2.97 -4.00
C LEU A 45 -12.40 -4.41 -3.85
N LEU A 46 -11.81 -5.16 -2.92
CA LEU A 46 -12.08 -6.58 -2.71
C LEU A 46 -13.20 -6.84 -1.70
N LYS A 47 -13.81 -5.79 -1.14
CA LYS A 47 -14.90 -5.85 -0.14
C LYS A 47 -14.54 -6.68 1.09
N ILE A 48 -13.29 -6.55 1.58
CA ILE A 48 -12.80 -7.28 2.76
C ILE A 48 -13.48 -6.70 4.02
N LYS A 49 -14.12 -7.56 4.81
CA LYS A 49 -14.72 -7.18 6.10
C LYS A 49 -13.63 -7.06 7.19
N PRO A 50 -13.85 -6.23 8.22
CA PRO A 50 -12.97 -6.22 9.39
C PRO A 50 -12.84 -7.61 10.02
#